data_AF-M6JDU9-F1
#
_entry.id   AF-M6JDU9-F1
#
_cell.length_a   1.000
_cell.length_b   1.000
_cell.length_c   1.000
_cell.angle_alpha   90.00
_cell.angle_beta   90.00
_cell.angle_gamma   90.00
#
_symmetry.space_group_name_H-M   'P 1'
#
loop_
_entity.id
_entity.type
_entity.pdbx_description
1 polymer ?
#
loop_
_entity_poly.entity_id
_entity_poly.type
_entity_poly.pdbx_seq_one_letter_code
_entity_poly.pdbx_strand_id
1 'polypeptide(L)'
;MKTIEEVLQKYPTSLFNRDPDSEIGRKWKADLELLNEVRTTLESIRGISDYRIQNGAILDLIGKNLKQPRNGMDDFRYRIFLSIARQKQKSKGDIHSMNEIGSQILAGTGTLYEIQELCYSGVPMYLDGSLTLNGEYPLSGSSKRPATIRVIFSGSIDTVVVSPEFNKAISQIRAGGVRSIINYRFETSTLNGRLYGSALRSSVFDGTWPLNGFTILSGANVGIQPFEIGFGIGGIVSGTPRAPQETDTGLQNEIFRKLVEIQNNPDGTRSFKATIKQSELIGQSINELALFDEDGNLLFLKTFPPKPKDNLIVYDFVINEEFQ
;
A
#
# COMPACT_ATOMS: atom_id res chain seq x y z
N MET A 1 22.83 17.20 32.55
CA MET A 1 22.82 17.18 34.04
C MET A 1 22.85 18.62 34.53
N LYS A 2 22.27 18.92 35.70
CA LYS A 2 22.44 20.23 36.31
C LYS A 2 23.76 20.27 37.07
N THR A 3 24.47 21.38 37.01
CA THR A 3 25.71 21.57 37.79
C THR A 3 25.41 22.24 39.13
N ILE A 4 26.31 22.10 40.09
CA ILE A 4 26.16 22.71 41.42
C ILE A 4 26.14 24.24 41.34
N GLU A 5 26.90 24.81 40.41
CA GLU A 5 26.99 26.24 40.12
C GLU A 5 25.63 26.80 39.65
N GLU A 6 24.93 26.08 38.78
CA GLU A 6 23.59 26.46 38.30
C GLU A 6 22.54 26.49 39.42
N VAL A 7 22.70 25.64 40.44
CA VAL A 7 21.78 25.60 41.60
C VAL A 7 22.11 26.72 42.57
N LEU A 8 23.38 26.94 42.87
CA LEU A 8 23.84 28.00 43.79
C LEU A 8 23.56 29.40 43.24
N GLN A 9 23.59 29.60 41.92
CA GLN A 9 23.22 30.88 41.30
C GLN A 9 21.75 31.28 41.51
N LYS A 10 20.84 30.33 41.80
CA LYS A 10 19.42 30.62 42.06
C LYS A 10 19.16 31.21 43.45
N TYR A 11 20.12 31.11 44.36
CA TYR A 11 19.99 31.66 45.71
C TYR A 11 20.43 33.12 45.74
N PRO A 12 19.70 34.04 46.40
CA PRO A 12 20.12 35.44 46.52
C PRO A 12 21.42 35.55 47.33
N THR A 13 22.41 36.29 46.80
CA THR A 13 23.72 36.52 47.45
C THR A 13 23.61 37.28 48.78
N SER A 14 22.51 37.97 49.02
CA SER A 14 22.25 38.70 50.26
C SER A 14 21.99 37.81 51.47
N LEU A 15 21.64 36.53 51.24
CA LEU A 15 21.25 35.59 52.31
C LEU A 15 22.10 34.32 52.35
N PHE A 16 22.69 33.91 51.22
CA PHE A 16 23.39 32.63 51.12
C PHE A 16 24.74 32.76 50.40
N ASN A 17 25.74 32.07 50.94
CA ASN A 17 27.03 31.91 50.29
C ASN A 17 26.88 30.95 49.09
N ARG A 18 27.32 31.40 47.91
CA ARG A 18 27.27 30.65 46.65
C ARG A 18 28.53 29.82 46.38
N ASP A 19 29.45 29.76 47.34
CA ASP A 19 30.65 28.93 47.27
C ASP A 19 30.28 27.43 47.31
N PRO A 20 30.73 26.61 46.34
CA PRO A 20 30.54 25.15 46.33
C PRO A 20 31.06 24.43 47.59
N ASP A 21 32.09 24.97 48.26
CA ASP A 21 32.68 24.36 49.46
C ASP A 21 32.01 24.82 50.78
N SER A 22 31.06 25.75 50.69
CA SER A 22 30.22 26.15 51.82
C SER A 22 29.40 24.97 52.37
N GLU A 23 28.91 25.07 53.60
CA GLU A 23 28.08 24.02 54.23
C GLU A 23 26.82 23.72 53.38
N ILE A 24 26.24 24.77 52.79
CA ILE A 24 25.09 24.68 51.88
C ILE A 24 25.51 24.08 50.54
N GLY A 25 26.68 24.47 50.01
CA GLY A 25 27.25 23.89 48.79
C GLY A 25 27.51 22.39 48.93
N ARG A 26 28.14 21.95 50.03
CA ARG A 26 28.38 20.53 50.31
C ARG A 26 27.09 19.73 50.44
N LYS A 27 26.05 20.28 51.07
CA LYS A 27 24.74 19.64 51.16
C LYS A 27 24.08 19.51 49.79
N TRP A 28 24.07 20.58 49.00
CA TRP A 28 23.56 20.55 47.62
C TRP A 28 24.35 19.61 46.73
N LYS A 29 25.67 19.43 46.95
CA LYS A 29 26.49 18.49 46.18
C LYS A 29 25.97 17.05 46.33
N ALA A 30 25.72 16.63 47.58
CA ALA A 30 25.18 15.30 47.86
C ALA A 30 23.75 15.14 47.31
N ASP A 31 22.89 16.14 47.50
CA ASP A 31 21.51 16.10 47.01
C ASP A 31 21.45 16.14 45.46
N LEU A 32 22.35 16.87 44.81
CA LEU A 32 22.42 16.99 43.35
C LEU A 32 22.87 15.68 42.70
N GLU A 33 23.76 14.93 43.35
CA GLU A 33 24.17 13.60 42.89
C GLU A 33 22.98 12.65 42.84
N LEU A 34 22.21 12.56 43.94
CA LEU A 34 20.97 11.78 44.02
C LEU A 34 19.92 12.26 43.01
N LEU A 35 19.72 13.57 42.87
CA LEU A 35 18.75 14.13 41.92
C LEU A 35 19.14 13.87 40.47
N ASN A 36 20.43 13.89 40.14
CA ASN A 36 20.91 13.55 38.80
C ASN A 36 20.76 12.04 38.53
N GLU A 37 20.97 11.18 39.51
CA GLU A 37 20.70 9.73 39.41
C GLU A 37 19.22 9.45 39.15
N VAL A 38 18.32 10.06 39.94
CA VAL A 38 16.86 9.98 39.74
C VAL A 38 16.46 10.50 38.36
N ARG A 39 17.08 11.59 37.90
CA ARG A 39 16.79 12.13 36.57
C ARG A 39 17.23 11.17 35.47
N THR A 40 18.38 10.52 35.63
CA THR A 40 18.93 9.58 34.66
C THR A 40 18.08 8.32 34.56
N THR A 41 17.62 7.79 35.69
CA THR A 41 16.63 6.70 35.72
C THR A 41 15.27 7.11 35.14
N LEU A 42 14.82 8.35 35.37
CA LEU A 42 13.56 8.83 34.78
C LEU A 42 13.68 9.08 33.25
N GLU A 43 14.84 9.55 32.79
CA GLU A 43 15.17 9.67 31.36
C GLU A 43 15.25 8.29 30.69
N SER A 44 15.84 7.28 31.35
CA SER A 44 15.88 5.91 30.82
C SER A 44 14.48 5.30 30.72
N ILE A 45 13.61 5.54 31.71
CA ILE A 45 12.20 5.11 31.68
C ILE A 45 11.41 5.77 30.54
N ARG A 46 11.64 7.06 30.26
CA ARG A 46 10.97 7.74 29.14
C ARG A 46 11.24 7.07 27.80
N GLY A 47 12.47 6.59 27.58
CA GLY A 47 12.85 5.88 26.37
C GLY A 47 12.12 4.54 26.17
N ILE A 48 11.68 3.88 27.25
CA ILE A 48 10.96 2.59 27.21
C ILE A 48 9.60 2.73 26.53
N SER A 49 8.99 3.93 26.57
CA SER A 49 7.70 4.17 25.92
C SER A 49 7.78 4.37 24.40
N ASP A 50 8.97 4.58 23.84
CA ASP A 50 9.14 4.87 22.42
C ASP A 50 9.25 3.59 21.59
N TYR A 51 8.10 3.11 21.10
CA TYR A 51 8.01 1.91 20.27
C TYR A 51 8.93 1.94 19.03
N ARG A 52 9.32 3.12 18.53
CA ARG A 52 10.17 3.24 17.32
C ARG A 52 11.58 2.69 17.53
N ILE A 53 12.04 2.69 18.77
CA ILE A 53 13.41 2.33 19.16
C ILE A 53 13.43 1.00 19.93
N GLN A 54 12.33 0.65 20.61
CA GLN A 54 12.22 -0.56 21.41
C GLN A 54 12.04 -1.83 20.57
N ASN A 55 12.55 -2.96 21.07
CA ASN A 55 12.53 -4.28 20.41
C ASN A 55 11.99 -5.36 21.38
N GLY A 56 11.54 -6.49 20.82
CA GLY A 56 11.20 -7.69 21.59
C GLY A 56 10.12 -7.50 22.66
N ALA A 57 10.37 -7.97 23.88
CA ALA A 57 9.39 -8.03 24.96
C ALA A 57 8.87 -6.66 25.42
N ILE A 58 9.69 -5.61 25.35
CA ILE A 58 9.26 -4.23 25.68
C ILE A 58 8.22 -3.76 24.66
N LEU A 59 8.45 -4.06 23.38
CA LEU A 59 7.53 -3.74 22.31
C LEU A 59 6.18 -4.47 22.50
N ASP A 60 6.21 -5.70 22.99
CA ASP A 60 5.02 -6.49 23.31
C ASP A 60 4.22 -5.89 24.48
N LEU A 61 4.91 -5.36 25.51
CA LEU A 61 4.26 -4.63 26.60
C LEU A 61 3.58 -3.34 26.12
N ILE A 62 4.24 -2.59 25.23
CA ILE A 62 3.64 -1.41 24.60
C ILE A 62 2.38 -1.82 23.81
N GLY A 63 2.45 -2.90 23.04
CA GLY A 63 1.29 -3.40 22.31
C GLY A 63 0.15 -3.87 23.19
N LYS A 64 0.44 -4.50 24.34
CA LYS A 64 -0.58 -4.84 25.34
C LYS A 64 -1.32 -3.59 25.82
N ASN A 65 -0.62 -2.48 26.06
CA ASN A 65 -1.24 -1.21 26.43
C ASN A 65 -2.10 -0.61 25.31
N LEU A 66 -1.65 -0.74 24.06
CA LEU A 66 -2.40 -0.28 22.88
C LEU A 66 -3.49 -1.27 22.42
N LYS A 67 -3.67 -2.40 23.14
CA LYS A 67 -4.55 -3.51 22.75
C LYS A 67 -4.24 -4.09 21.36
N GLN A 68 -2.98 -4.05 20.95
CA GLN A 68 -2.48 -4.55 19.68
C GLN A 68 -1.57 -5.77 19.93
N PRO A 69 -2.06 -7.01 19.73
CA PRO A 69 -1.23 -8.21 19.91
C PRO A 69 -0.21 -8.39 18.77
N ARG A 70 0.90 -9.05 19.07
CA ARG A 70 2.01 -9.28 18.13
C ARG A 70 1.69 -10.25 17.00
N ASN A 71 0.83 -11.25 17.23
CA ASN A 71 0.38 -12.24 16.23
C ASN A 71 1.51 -12.84 15.36
N GLY A 72 2.70 -13.07 15.91
CA GLY A 72 3.84 -13.64 15.19
C GLY A 72 4.58 -12.67 14.25
N MET A 73 4.27 -11.36 14.29
CA MET A 73 4.96 -10.35 13.48
C MET A 73 6.41 -10.13 13.93
N ASP A 74 7.28 -9.82 12.97
CA ASP A 74 8.62 -9.33 13.25
C ASP A 74 8.58 -7.93 13.91
N ASP A 75 9.67 -7.53 14.56
CA ASP A 75 9.75 -6.25 15.27
C ASP A 75 9.52 -5.04 14.34
N PHE A 76 9.97 -5.10 13.10
CA PHE A 76 9.82 -4.00 12.14
C PHE A 76 8.35 -3.77 11.77
N ARG A 77 7.65 -4.82 11.35
CA ARG A 77 6.22 -4.82 11.06
C ARG A 77 5.43 -4.46 12.30
N TYR A 78 5.77 -5.04 13.45
CA TYR A 78 5.03 -4.78 14.68
C TYR A 78 5.12 -3.32 15.13
N ARG A 79 6.27 -2.65 14.96
CA ARG A 79 6.39 -1.20 15.18
C ARG A 79 5.45 -0.37 14.32
N ILE A 80 5.28 -0.75 13.05
CA ILE A 80 4.31 -0.11 12.15
C ILE A 80 2.89 -0.33 12.69
N PHE A 81 2.55 -1.54 13.13
CA PHE A 81 1.22 -1.78 13.73
C PHE A 81 0.98 -0.99 15.02
N LEU A 82 2.01 -0.78 15.84
CA LEU A 82 1.90 0.04 17.04
C LEU A 82 1.77 1.54 16.71
N SER A 83 2.43 2.03 15.65
CA SER A 83 2.20 3.41 15.17
C SER A 83 0.76 3.60 14.72
N ILE A 84 0.22 2.65 13.96
CA ILE A 84 -1.18 2.64 13.53
C ILE A 84 -2.11 2.63 14.74
N ALA A 85 -1.89 1.74 15.71
CA ALA A 85 -2.76 1.60 16.88
C ALA A 85 -2.76 2.87 17.75
N ARG A 86 -1.59 3.50 17.94
CA ARG A 86 -1.46 4.78 18.65
C ARG A 86 -2.17 5.90 17.88
N GLN A 87 -1.95 5.99 16.57
CA GLN A 87 -2.58 7.01 15.75
C GLN A 87 -4.10 6.78 15.63
N LYS A 88 -4.57 5.54 15.66
CA LYS A 88 -6.00 5.19 15.75
C LYS A 88 -6.64 5.71 17.04
N GLN A 89 -5.97 5.62 18.19
CA GLN A 89 -6.48 6.19 19.44
C GLN A 89 -6.53 7.72 19.40
N LYS A 90 -5.60 8.35 18.68
CA LYS A 90 -5.53 9.81 18.54
C LYS A 90 -6.50 10.35 17.46
N SER A 91 -6.73 9.57 16.42
CA SER A 91 -7.54 9.92 15.25
C SER A 91 -9.02 9.99 15.63
N LYS A 92 -9.69 11.06 15.16
CA LYS A 92 -11.15 11.17 15.22
C LYS A 92 -11.84 10.68 13.94
N GLY A 93 -11.07 10.05 13.03
CA GLY A 93 -11.54 9.62 11.72
C GLY A 93 -11.36 10.66 10.61
N ASP A 94 -10.49 11.66 10.80
CA ASP A 94 -10.17 12.67 9.79
C ASP A 94 -9.15 12.16 8.74
N ILE A 95 -9.25 12.71 7.51
CA ILE A 95 -8.38 12.35 6.38
C ILE A 95 -6.90 12.56 6.72
N HIS A 96 -6.56 13.64 7.43
CA HIS A 96 -5.17 13.94 7.78
C HIS A 96 -4.54 12.84 8.62
N SER A 97 -5.25 12.38 9.65
CA SER A 97 -4.82 11.26 10.48
C SER A 97 -4.69 9.97 9.65
N MET A 98 -5.60 9.72 8.70
CA MET A 98 -5.49 8.57 7.81
C MET A 98 -4.34 8.68 6.80
N ASN A 99 -3.99 9.89 6.36
CA ASN A 99 -2.86 10.14 5.46
C ASN A 99 -1.52 10.00 6.17
N GLU A 100 -1.44 10.43 7.43
CA GLU A 100 -0.29 10.18 8.29
C GLU A 100 -0.10 8.68 8.56
N ILE A 101 -1.20 7.93 8.77
CA ILE A 101 -1.16 6.47 8.88
C ILE A 101 -0.65 5.84 7.58
N GLY A 102 -1.24 6.18 6.43
CA GLY A 102 -0.86 5.60 5.13
C GLY A 102 0.60 5.89 4.75
N SER A 103 1.04 7.14 4.90
CA SER A 103 2.42 7.54 4.59
C SER A 103 3.46 6.83 5.46
N GLN A 104 3.22 6.66 6.76
CA GLN A 104 4.15 5.96 7.66
C GLN A 104 4.30 4.47 7.32
N ILE A 105 3.27 3.87 6.74
CA ILE A 105 3.23 2.43 6.44
C ILE A 105 3.91 2.11 5.12
N LEU A 106 3.83 3.02 4.15
CA LEU A 106 4.35 2.83 2.80
C LEU A 106 5.68 3.53 2.56
N ALA A 107 6.16 4.32 3.53
CA ALA A 107 7.47 4.95 3.49
C ALA A 107 8.56 3.92 3.13
N GLY A 108 9.20 4.11 1.96
CA GLY A 108 10.28 3.26 1.47
C GLY A 108 9.89 2.14 0.49
N THR A 109 8.60 1.93 0.21
CA THR A 109 8.14 0.83 -0.68
C THR A 109 7.82 1.24 -2.12
N GLY A 110 7.91 2.55 -2.45
CA GLY A 110 7.54 3.07 -3.77
C GLY A 110 6.03 2.97 -4.09
N THR A 111 5.20 2.63 -3.10
CA THR A 111 3.74 2.57 -3.25
C THR A 111 3.14 3.93 -2.93
N LEU A 112 2.37 4.48 -3.87
CA LEU A 112 1.58 5.69 -3.71
C LEU A 112 0.32 5.42 -2.89
N TYR A 113 -0.01 6.37 -2.02
CA TYR A 113 -1.15 6.31 -1.13
C TYR A 113 -2.11 7.44 -1.43
N GLU A 114 -3.36 7.10 -1.72
CA GLU A 114 -4.41 8.08 -1.94
C GLU A 114 -5.64 7.74 -1.11
N ILE A 115 -6.24 8.76 -0.49
CA ILE A 115 -7.53 8.65 0.16
C ILE A 115 -8.52 9.45 -0.67
N GLN A 116 -9.54 8.76 -1.17
CA GLN A 116 -10.64 9.36 -1.91
C GLN A 116 -11.92 9.28 -1.08
N GLU A 117 -12.54 10.41 -0.81
CA GLU A 117 -13.90 10.42 -0.27
C GLU A 117 -14.90 10.09 -1.38
N LEU A 118 -15.72 9.08 -1.17
CA LEU A 118 -16.84 8.79 -2.05
C LEU A 118 -18.06 9.55 -1.52
N CYS A 119 -18.30 10.71 -2.12
CA CYS A 119 -19.41 11.60 -1.82
C CYS A 119 -20.27 11.80 -3.07
N TYR A 120 -21.60 11.87 -2.91
CA TYR A 120 -22.45 12.43 -3.96
C TYR A 120 -22.45 13.94 -3.83
N SER A 121 -21.66 14.60 -4.66
CA SER A 121 -21.76 16.03 -4.86
C SER A 121 -22.07 16.32 -6.31
N GLY A 122 -23.31 16.74 -6.57
CA GLY A 122 -23.62 17.70 -7.63
C GLY A 122 -24.06 17.18 -8.98
N VAL A 123 -23.69 15.96 -9.40
CA VAL A 123 -24.13 15.42 -10.70
C VAL A 123 -25.19 14.34 -10.48
N PRO A 124 -26.43 14.50 -10.98
CA PRO A 124 -27.42 13.44 -10.94
C PRO A 124 -26.88 12.23 -11.69
N MET A 125 -26.76 11.10 -11.00
CA MET A 125 -26.44 9.84 -11.64
C MET A 125 -27.69 9.29 -12.31
N TYR A 126 -27.60 8.99 -13.59
CA TYR A 126 -28.68 8.35 -14.33
C TYR A 126 -28.55 6.83 -14.24
N LEU A 127 -29.68 6.14 -14.17
CA LEU A 127 -29.75 4.68 -14.29
C LEU A 127 -29.68 4.29 -15.78
N ASP A 128 -28.55 4.59 -16.42
CA ASP A 128 -28.30 4.37 -17.85
C ASP A 128 -27.61 3.02 -18.14
N GLY A 129 -27.42 2.19 -17.12
CA GLY A 129 -26.72 0.90 -17.21
C GLY A 129 -25.22 0.97 -16.95
N SER A 130 -24.63 2.16 -16.81
CA SER A 130 -23.22 2.32 -16.45
C SER A 130 -22.91 2.03 -14.98
N LEU A 131 -23.92 2.07 -14.11
CA LEU A 131 -23.80 1.85 -12.66
C LEU A 131 -24.64 0.65 -12.22
N THR A 132 -24.00 -0.31 -11.53
CA THR A 132 -24.69 -1.46 -10.94
C THR A 132 -24.97 -1.24 -9.44
N LEU A 133 -26.21 -1.51 -9.01
CA LEU A 133 -26.63 -1.39 -7.60
C LEU A 133 -26.27 -2.65 -6.79
N ASN A 134 -25.01 -3.07 -6.86
CA ASN A 134 -24.51 -4.29 -6.23
C ASN A 134 -23.77 -4.04 -4.89
N GLY A 135 -23.83 -2.80 -4.38
CA GLY A 135 -23.17 -2.40 -3.13
C GLY A 135 -21.69 -2.02 -3.26
N GLU A 136 -21.16 -1.89 -4.49
CA GLU A 136 -19.80 -1.38 -4.78
C GLU A 136 -19.70 0.13 -4.63
N TYR A 137 -20.75 0.84 -5.04
CA TYR A 137 -20.85 2.29 -4.91
C TYR A 137 -21.89 2.61 -3.83
N PRO A 138 -21.47 3.24 -2.73
CA PRO A 138 -22.35 3.55 -1.62
C PRO A 138 -23.32 4.65 -2.04
N LEU A 139 -24.64 4.38 -2.06
CA LEU A 139 -25.71 5.33 -2.44
C LEU A 139 -26.00 6.45 -1.41
N SER A 140 -25.16 6.56 -0.37
CA SER A 140 -25.32 7.52 0.71
C SER A 140 -24.01 8.29 0.96
N GLY A 141 -24.10 9.54 1.40
CA GLY A 141 -22.95 10.37 1.78
C GLY A 141 -23.10 11.80 1.26
N SER A 142 -22.74 12.79 2.09
CA SER A 142 -22.68 14.20 1.67
C SER A 142 -21.25 14.71 1.80
N SER A 143 -20.90 15.78 1.09
CA SER A 143 -19.56 16.39 1.17
C SER A 143 -19.14 16.83 2.58
N LYS A 144 -20.08 16.94 3.53
CA LYS A 144 -19.81 17.25 4.95
C LYS A 144 -19.73 16.01 5.84
N ARG A 145 -20.24 14.86 5.38
CA ARG A 145 -20.27 13.57 6.08
C ARG A 145 -20.13 12.47 5.03
N PRO A 146 -18.90 12.17 4.57
CA PRO A 146 -18.69 11.05 3.66
C PRO A 146 -19.17 9.77 4.34
N ALA A 147 -20.07 9.03 3.70
CA ALA A 147 -20.47 7.73 4.23
C ALA A 147 -19.44 6.66 3.86
N THR A 148 -18.56 6.92 2.89
CA THR A 148 -17.52 5.98 2.47
C THR A 148 -16.22 6.65 2.07
N ILE A 149 -15.11 6.05 2.48
CA ILE A 149 -13.77 6.43 2.10
C ILE A 149 -13.13 5.28 1.33
N ARG A 150 -12.51 5.57 0.19
CA ARG A 150 -11.69 4.63 -0.57
C ARG A 150 -10.22 4.94 -0.30
N VAL A 151 -9.48 3.91 0.05
CA VAL A 151 -8.03 3.99 0.26
C VAL A 151 -7.37 3.23 -0.88
N ILE A 152 -6.55 3.91 -1.66
CA ILE A 152 -5.93 3.37 -2.88
C ILE A 152 -4.43 3.25 -2.64
N PHE A 153 -3.91 2.04 -2.86
CA PHE A 153 -2.48 1.71 -2.85
C PHE A 153 -2.06 1.47 -4.28
N SER A 154 -1.29 2.37 -4.88
CA SER A 154 -0.87 2.28 -6.28
C SER A 154 0.62 2.05 -6.39
N GLY A 155 1.07 1.19 -7.30
CA GLY A 155 2.49 1.04 -7.60
C GLY A 155 2.80 -0.14 -8.49
N SER A 156 4.08 -0.42 -8.72
CA SER A 156 4.51 -1.54 -9.56
C SER A 156 4.03 -2.88 -9.00
N ILE A 157 3.50 -3.72 -9.88
CA ILE A 157 3.05 -5.08 -9.53
C ILE A 157 4.15 -5.93 -8.87
N ASP A 158 5.42 -5.65 -9.18
CA ASP A 158 6.56 -6.39 -8.65
C ASP A 158 6.91 -5.98 -7.21
N THR A 159 6.67 -4.71 -6.84
CA THR A 159 7.11 -4.15 -5.55
C THR A 159 5.99 -3.98 -4.53
N VAL A 160 4.75 -3.74 -4.97
CA VAL A 160 3.62 -3.48 -4.06
C VAL A 160 3.31 -4.74 -3.24
N VAL A 161 3.45 -4.65 -1.93
CA VAL A 161 3.16 -5.77 -1.01
C VAL A 161 1.74 -5.63 -0.46
N VAL A 162 0.96 -6.71 -0.55
CA VAL A 162 -0.35 -6.81 0.09
C VAL A 162 -0.17 -7.45 1.46
N SER A 163 -0.55 -6.74 2.53
CA SER A 163 -0.53 -7.27 3.91
C SER A 163 -1.97 -7.41 4.43
N PRO A 164 -2.47 -8.64 4.62
CA PRO A 164 -3.81 -8.88 5.17
C PRO A 164 -4.02 -8.30 6.57
N GLU A 165 -2.97 -8.24 7.39
CA GLU A 165 -2.99 -7.66 8.74
C GLU A 165 -3.27 -6.15 8.66
N PHE A 166 -2.67 -5.49 7.67
CA PHE A 166 -2.89 -4.08 7.41
C PHE A 166 -4.32 -3.81 6.91
N ASN A 167 -4.84 -4.66 6.01
CA ASN A 167 -6.23 -4.57 5.56
C ASN A 167 -7.22 -4.63 6.73
N LYS A 168 -6.97 -5.56 7.67
CA LYS A 168 -7.75 -5.67 8.90
C LYS A 168 -7.63 -4.42 9.76
N ALA A 169 -6.43 -3.88 9.96
CA ALA A 169 -6.23 -2.66 10.75
C ALA A 169 -6.99 -1.46 10.18
N ILE A 170 -6.92 -1.21 8.87
CA ILE A 170 -7.66 -0.14 8.20
C ILE A 170 -9.17 -0.37 8.29
N SER A 171 -9.64 -1.61 8.12
CA SER A 171 -11.07 -1.93 8.31
C SER A 171 -11.55 -1.70 9.75
N GLN A 172 -10.65 -1.74 10.75
CA GLN A 172 -10.99 -1.53 12.16
C GLN A 172 -10.90 -0.07 12.62
N ILE A 173 -10.39 0.86 11.80
CA ILE A 173 -10.43 2.32 12.09
C ILE A 173 -11.90 2.84 12.09
N ARG A 174 -12.85 2.02 11.62
CA ARG A 174 -14.31 2.22 11.47
C ARG A 174 -15.15 2.52 12.73
N ALA A 175 -14.62 3.12 13.80
CA ALA A 175 -15.42 3.38 15.01
C ALA A 175 -16.51 4.48 14.86
N GLY A 176 -16.67 5.12 13.68
CA GLY A 176 -17.55 6.29 13.49
C GLY A 176 -18.69 6.16 12.46
N GLY A 177 -18.97 4.98 11.90
CA GLY A 177 -20.11 4.79 10.95
C GLY A 177 -19.80 5.08 9.47
N VAL A 178 -18.52 5.25 9.09
CA VAL A 178 -18.06 5.44 7.71
C VAL A 178 -17.55 4.11 7.15
N ARG A 179 -18.02 3.69 5.96
CA ARG A 179 -17.55 2.47 5.27
C ARG A 179 -16.19 2.74 4.62
N SER A 180 -15.29 1.75 4.61
CA SER A 180 -14.00 1.87 3.93
C SER A 180 -13.84 0.83 2.84
N ILE A 181 -13.36 1.24 1.67
CA ILE A 181 -13.00 0.35 0.56
C ILE A 181 -11.48 0.42 0.39
N ILE A 182 -10.80 -0.71 0.53
CA ILE A 182 -9.36 -0.80 0.29
C ILE A 182 -9.17 -1.25 -1.15
N ASN A 183 -8.41 -0.49 -1.93
CA ASN A 183 -8.13 -0.78 -3.33
C ASN A 183 -6.62 -0.87 -3.53
N TYR A 184 -6.13 -1.96 -4.10
CA TYR A 184 -4.75 -2.07 -4.55
C TYR A 184 -4.72 -1.98 -6.07
N ARG A 185 -4.05 -0.95 -6.58
CA ARG A 185 -3.79 -0.73 -7.99
C ARG A 185 -2.38 -1.18 -8.33
N PHE A 186 -2.28 -2.28 -9.05
CA PHE A 186 -1.03 -2.83 -9.55
C PHE A 186 -0.80 -2.32 -10.96
N GLU A 187 0.34 -1.67 -11.18
CA GLU A 187 0.74 -1.15 -12.47
C GLU A 187 1.88 -1.97 -13.04
N THR A 188 1.81 -2.27 -14.33
CA THR A 188 2.88 -2.90 -15.09
C THR A 188 2.88 -2.35 -16.51
N SER A 189 3.97 -2.59 -17.23
CA SER A 189 4.12 -2.28 -18.64
C SER A 189 4.20 -3.58 -19.44
N THR A 190 3.80 -3.52 -20.72
CA THR A 190 4.04 -4.61 -21.69
C THR A 190 5.52 -4.94 -21.87
N LEU A 191 6.44 -4.04 -21.51
CA LEU A 191 7.89 -4.29 -21.50
C LEU A 191 8.35 -5.15 -20.31
N ASN A 192 7.58 -5.19 -19.22
CA ASN A 192 7.93 -5.91 -17.99
C ASN A 192 7.48 -7.37 -17.97
N GLY A 193 7.00 -7.88 -19.11
CA GLY A 193 6.62 -9.27 -19.34
C GLY A 193 7.03 -9.72 -20.72
N ARG A 194 6.39 -10.77 -21.24
CA ARG A 194 6.66 -11.29 -22.57
C ARG A 194 5.43 -11.15 -23.46
N LEU A 195 5.64 -10.65 -24.67
CA LEU A 195 4.63 -10.62 -25.72
C LEU A 195 4.67 -11.90 -26.57
N TYR A 196 3.51 -12.33 -27.04
CA TYR A 196 3.29 -13.56 -27.78
C TYR A 196 2.51 -13.26 -29.07
N GLY A 197 2.67 -14.12 -30.08
CA GLY A 197 1.93 -14.03 -31.35
C GLY A 197 2.17 -12.73 -32.14
N SER A 198 1.11 -12.22 -32.78
CA SER A 198 1.09 -11.02 -33.64
C SER A 198 1.38 -9.70 -32.90
N ALA A 199 1.56 -9.73 -31.57
CA ALA A 199 1.98 -8.59 -30.77
C ALA A 199 3.49 -8.29 -30.89
N LEU A 200 4.29 -9.21 -31.44
CA LEU A 200 5.70 -8.99 -31.73
C LEU A 200 5.83 -8.14 -33.00
N ARG A 201 6.20 -6.86 -32.85
CA ARG A 201 6.72 -6.05 -33.97
C ARG A 201 8.02 -6.69 -34.44
N SER A 202 7.94 -7.54 -35.45
CA SER A 202 9.16 -8.00 -36.12
C SER A 202 9.79 -6.81 -36.84
N SER A 203 11.07 -6.54 -36.58
CA SER A 203 11.89 -5.60 -37.37
C SER A 203 12.12 -6.07 -38.81
N VAL A 204 11.54 -7.21 -39.20
CA VAL A 204 11.72 -7.89 -40.49
C VAL A 204 10.59 -7.54 -41.49
N PHE A 205 9.71 -6.58 -41.17
CA PHE A 205 8.78 -6.03 -42.17
C PHE A 205 9.48 -4.97 -43.03
N ASP A 206 10.44 -5.42 -43.85
CA ASP A 206 11.21 -4.65 -44.84
C ASP A 206 10.48 -4.45 -46.18
N GLY A 207 9.18 -4.76 -46.24
CA GLY A 207 8.33 -4.54 -47.40
C GLY A 207 8.32 -5.67 -48.44
N THR A 208 8.78 -6.88 -48.11
CA THR A 208 8.88 -7.97 -49.11
C THR A 208 7.79 -9.06 -49.09
N TRP A 209 6.79 -9.04 -48.19
CA TRP A 209 5.86 -10.20 -48.04
C TRP A 209 4.36 -9.93 -48.26
N PRO A 210 3.61 -10.91 -48.84
CA PRO A 210 2.24 -10.71 -49.30
C PRO A 210 1.19 -11.09 -48.24
N LEU A 211 0.48 -10.07 -47.77
CA LEU A 211 -0.95 -10.03 -47.42
C LEU A 211 -1.58 -11.27 -46.75
N ASN A 212 -1.81 -11.15 -45.43
CA ASN A 212 -2.97 -11.74 -44.76
C ASN A 212 -3.83 -10.63 -44.15
N GLY A 213 -5.10 -10.89 -43.81
CA GLY A 213 -6.08 -9.86 -43.41
C GLY A 213 -5.73 -9.00 -42.19
N PHE A 214 -4.61 -9.27 -41.50
CA PHE A 214 -4.05 -8.45 -40.43
C PHE A 214 -3.08 -7.36 -40.92
N THR A 215 -2.54 -7.48 -42.14
CA THR A 215 -1.59 -6.53 -42.74
C THR A 215 -2.24 -5.45 -43.61
N ILE A 216 -3.55 -5.51 -43.86
CA ILE A 216 -4.26 -4.49 -44.70
C ILE A 216 -4.67 -3.25 -43.88
N LEU A 217 -4.87 -3.40 -42.57
CA LEU A 217 -5.18 -2.28 -41.67
C LEU A 217 -3.95 -1.78 -40.90
N SER A 218 -2.76 -2.25 -41.27
CA SER A 218 -1.51 -1.95 -40.58
C SER A 218 -0.83 -0.66 -41.08
N GLY A 219 -1.45 0.47 -40.75
CA GLY A 219 -0.71 1.71 -40.55
C GLY A 219 0.02 1.71 -39.20
N ALA A 220 0.57 2.85 -38.80
CA ALA A 220 1.24 3.09 -37.50
C ALA A 220 0.39 2.81 -36.23
N ASN A 221 -0.76 2.13 -36.37
CA ASN A 221 -1.85 1.96 -35.42
C ASN A 221 -2.24 0.50 -35.11
N VAL A 222 -1.45 -0.53 -35.49
CA VAL A 222 -1.72 -1.90 -35.00
C VAL A 222 -1.14 -2.05 -33.60
N GLY A 223 -1.92 -1.60 -32.62
CA GLY A 223 -1.63 -1.88 -31.23
C GLY A 223 -2.22 -3.24 -30.81
N ILE A 224 -1.82 -3.74 -29.65
CA ILE A 224 -2.36 -4.98 -29.09
C ILE A 224 -3.88 -4.82 -28.90
N GLN A 225 -4.68 -5.79 -29.35
CA GLN A 225 -6.13 -5.79 -29.13
C GLN A 225 -6.47 -6.90 -28.13
N PRO A 226 -6.24 -6.67 -26.83
CA PRO A 226 -6.70 -7.61 -25.84
C PRO A 226 -8.22 -7.58 -25.79
N PHE A 227 -8.82 -8.75 -25.58
CA PHE A 227 -10.23 -8.93 -25.29
C PHE A 227 -10.43 -9.31 -23.82
N GLU A 228 -9.54 -10.15 -23.28
CA GLU A 228 -9.61 -10.62 -21.89
C GLU A 228 -8.26 -10.48 -21.16
N ILE A 229 -8.35 -10.26 -19.85
CA ILE A 229 -7.25 -10.44 -18.91
C ILE A 229 -7.53 -11.72 -18.11
N GLY A 230 -6.58 -12.65 -18.17
CA GLY A 230 -6.57 -13.83 -17.31
C GLY A 230 -5.68 -13.66 -16.09
N PHE A 231 -6.07 -14.32 -15.01
CA PHE A 231 -5.36 -14.36 -13.74
C PHE A 231 -5.14 -15.81 -13.32
N GLY A 232 -3.97 -16.09 -12.76
CA GLY A 232 -3.60 -17.43 -12.32
C GLY A 232 -2.75 -17.47 -11.07
N ILE A 233 -2.47 -18.70 -10.63
CA ILE A 233 -1.72 -19.03 -9.41
C ILE A 233 -0.49 -19.93 -9.67
N GLY A 234 -0.18 -20.24 -10.93
CA GLY A 234 0.92 -21.13 -11.30
C GLY A 234 2.26 -20.45 -11.62
N GLY A 235 2.36 -19.13 -11.46
CA GLY A 235 3.52 -18.33 -11.87
C GLY A 235 4.76 -18.40 -10.98
N ILE A 236 4.79 -19.26 -9.95
CA ILE A 236 5.89 -19.36 -8.97
C ILE A 236 6.59 -20.70 -9.10
N VAL A 237 7.92 -20.67 -9.23
CA VAL A 237 8.78 -21.86 -9.21
C VAL A 237 9.83 -21.67 -8.11
N SER A 238 9.88 -22.59 -7.14
CA SER A 238 10.85 -22.55 -6.03
C SER A 238 10.88 -21.23 -5.23
N GLY A 239 9.73 -20.56 -5.12
CA GLY A 239 9.58 -19.31 -4.36
C GLY A 239 9.89 -18.03 -5.13
N THR A 240 10.29 -18.12 -6.40
CA THR A 240 10.51 -16.96 -7.28
C THR A 240 9.52 -16.94 -8.45
N PRO A 241 9.14 -15.75 -8.95
CA PRO A 241 8.34 -15.66 -10.18
C PRO A 241 9.07 -16.28 -11.36
N ARG A 242 8.38 -17.14 -12.12
CA ARG A 242 8.93 -17.83 -13.28
C ARG A 242 9.00 -16.88 -14.49
N ALA A 243 10.17 -16.68 -15.07
CA ALA A 243 10.28 -15.96 -16.34
C ALA A 243 9.41 -16.62 -17.45
N PRO A 244 8.53 -15.86 -18.14
CA PRO A 244 7.73 -16.38 -19.25
C PRO A 244 8.60 -16.95 -20.37
N GLN A 245 8.23 -18.13 -20.91
CA GLN A 245 8.95 -18.87 -21.94
C GLN A 245 8.25 -18.75 -23.29
N GLU A 246 8.96 -18.94 -24.41
CA GLU A 246 8.36 -18.84 -25.74
C GLU A 246 7.32 -19.93 -26.02
N THR A 247 7.44 -21.08 -25.35
CA THR A 247 6.53 -22.22 -25.48
C THR A 247 5.26 -22.07 -24.66
N ASP A 248 5.10 -20.99 -23.91
CA ASP A 248 3.88 -20.75 -23.14
C ASP A 248 2.72 -20.42 -24.08
N THR A 249 1.64 -21.19 -23.94
CA THR A 249 0.39 -21.01 -24.70
C THR A 249 -0.71 -20.38 -23.85
N GLY A 250 -0.45 -20.16 -22.56
CA GLY A 250 -1.38 -19.56 -21.62
C GLY A 250 -0.77 -19.45 -20.21
N LEU A 251 -1.65 -19.21 -19.23
CA LEU A 251 -1.29 -19.22 -17.81
C LEU A 251 -1.02 -20.67 -17.35
N GLN A 252 -0.14 -20.83 -16.36
CA GLN A 252 0.22 -22.16 -15.87
C GLN A 252 -0.90 -22.80 -15.04
N ASN A 253 -1.62 -21.98 -14.27
CA ASN A 253 -2.85 -22.38 -13.59
C ASN A 253 -3.82 -21.20 -13.54
N GLU A 254 -4.65 -21.11 -14.57
CA GLU A 254 -5.68 -20.09 -14.70
C GLU A 254 -6.84 -20.32 -13.73
N ILE A 255 -7.25 -19.26 -13.04
CA ILE A 255 -8.37 -19.29 -12.09
C ILE A 255 -9.50 -18.33 -12.45
N PHE A 256 -9.23 -17.33 -13.29
CA PHE A 256 -10.20 -16.29 -13.61
C PHE A 256 -9.86 -15.57 -14.91
N ARG A 257 -10.89 -15.25 -15.71
CA ARG A 257 -10.78 -14.33 -16.84
C ARG A 257 -11.83 -13.24 -16.74
N LYS A 258 -11.49 -12.06 -17.25
CA LYS A 258 -12.40 -10.93 -17.30
C LYS A 258 -12.16 -10.11 -18.56
N LEU A 259 -13.23 -9.54 -19.10
CA LEU A 259 -13.14 -8.59 -20.19
C LEU A 259 -12.23 -7.42 -19.81
N VAL A 260 -11.39 -7.02 -20.75
CA VAL A 260 -10.47 -5.90 -20.56
C VAL A 260 -11.18 -4.58 -20.78
N GLU A 261 -10.93 -3.62 -19.90
CA GLU A 261 -11.28 -2.23 -20.10
C GLU A 261 -10.09 -1.52 -20.76
N ILE A 262 -10.28 -1.02 -21.98
CA ILE A 262 -9.23 -0.31 -22.72
C ILE A 262 -9.42 1.19 -22.52
N GLN A 263 -8.40 1.84 -21.93
CA GLN A 263 -8.36 3.29 -21.77
C GLN A 263 -7.31 3.88 -22.70
N ASN A 264 -7.70 4.89 -23.49
CA ASN A 264 -6.77 5.67 -24.30
C ASN A 264 -6.24 6.85 -23.47
N ASN A 265 -4.93 6.92 -23.29
CA ASN A 265 -4.29 7.98 -22.53
C ASN A 265 -4.04 9.22 -23.41
N PRO A 266 -3.94 10.42 -22.82
CA PRO A 266 -3.71 11.66 -23.57
C PRO A 266 -2.38 11.71 -24.34
N ASP A 267 -1.40 10.90 -23.93
CA ASP A 267 -0.09 10.75 -24.57
C ASP A 267 -0.11 9.82 -25.80
N GLY A 268 -1.28 9.26 -26.14
CA GLY A 268 -1.46 8.33 -27.26
C GLY A 268 -1.16 6.86 -26.91
N THR A 269 -0.74 6.57 -25.67
CA THR A 269 -0.62 5.19 -25.17
C THR A 269 -1.98 4.63 -24.77
N ARG A 270 -2.06 3.31 -24.59
CA ARG A 270 -3.28 2.64 -24.11
C ARG A 270 -2.99 1.92 -22.82
N SER A 271 -3.96 1.91 -21.92
CA SER A 271 -3.89 1.14 -20.67
C SER A 271 -4.99 0.10 -20.68
N PHE A 272 -4.61 -1.14 -20.42
CA PHE A 272 -5.49 -2.28 -20.30
C PHE A 272 -5.78 -2.53 -18.83
N LYS A 273 -7.05 -2.45 -18.43
CA LYS A 273 -7.46 -2.54 -17.04
C LYS A 273 -8.41 -3.72 -16.79
N ALA A 274 -8.24 -4.38 -15.67
CA ALA A 274 -9.25 -5.27 -15.11
C ALA A 274 -9.35 -5.11 -13.58
N THR A 275 -10.58 -5.03 -13.08
CA THR A 275 -10.88 -4.92 -11.65
C THR A 275 -11.38 -6.25 -11.09
N ILE A 276 -10.76 -6.75 -10.02
CA ILE A 276 -11.21 -7.93 -9.26
C ILE A 276 -11.93 -7.46 -8.00
N LYS A 277 -13.20 -7.84 -7.88
CA LYS A 277 -14.13 -7.36 -6.84
C LYS A 277 -13.82 -7.98 -5.48
N GLN A 278 -14.40 -7.41 -4.42
CA GLN A 278 -14.26 -7.93 -3.04
C GLN A 278 -14.73 -9.38 -2.91
N SER A 279 -15.80 -9.74 -3.61
CA SER A 279 -16.39 -11.09 -3.61
C SER A 279 -15.67 -12.10 -4.51
N GLU A 280 -14.74 -11.65 -5.36
CA GLU A 280 -14.07 -12.47 -6.37
C GLU A 280 -12.71 -12.95 -5.85
N LEU A 281 -12.35 -14.20 -6.19
CA LEU A 281 -11.05 -14.84 -5.93
C LEU A 281 -10.60 -14.80 -4.46
N ILE A 282 -11.53 -14.81 -3.52
CA ILE A 282 -11.22 -14.82 -2.08
C ILE A 282 -10.40 -16.07 -1.74
N GLY A 283 -9.28 -15.88 -1.02
CA GLY A 283 -8.40 -16.96 -0.59
C GLY A 283 -7.38 -17.40 -1.65
N GLN A 284 -7.46 -16.85 -2.88
CA GLN A 284 -6.48 -17.12 -3.92
C GLN A 284 -5.28 -16.18 -3.80
N SER A 285 -4.10 -16.65 -4.21
CA SER A 285 -2.87 -15.86 -4.21
C SER A 285 -2.39 -15.69 -5.65
N ILE A 286 -2.83 -14.60 -6.27
CA ILE A 286 -2.60 -14.33 -7.70
C ILE A 286 -1.12 -14.03 -7.92
N ASN A 287 -0.49 -14.68 -8.90
CA ASN A 287 0.94 -14.53 -9.20
C ASN A 287 1.29 -14.54 -10.70
N GLU A 288 0.28 -14.65 -11.57
CA GLU A 288 0.42 -14.56 -13.01
C GLU A 288 -0.77 -13.84 -13.62
N LEU A 289 -0.49 -13.09 -14.67
CA LEU A 289 -1.46 -12.32 -15.44
C LEU A 289 -1.12 -12.44 -16.93
N ALA A 290 -2.16 -12.61 -17.74
CA ALA A 290 -2.04 -12.71 -19.18
C ALA A 290 -3.09 -11.87 -19.91
N LEU A 291 -2.75 -11.39 -21.11
CA LEU A 291 -3.70 -10.83 -22.06
C LEU A 291 -4.02 -11.85 -23.14
N PHE A 292 -5.30 -11.95 -23.49
CA PHE A 292 -5.80 -12.82 -24.55
C PHE A 292 -6.54 -12.00 -25.60
N ASP A 293 -6.48 -12.42 -26.86
CA ASP A 293 -7.33 -11.87 -27.94
C ASP A 293 -8.75 -12.46 -27.89
N GLU A 294 -9.61 -12.03 -28.82
CA GLU A 294 -10.99 -12.53 -28.95
C GLU A 294 -11.07 -14.03 -29.26
N ASP A 295 -10.06 -14.56 -29.97
CA ASP A 295 -9.95 -15.98 -30.31
C ASP A 295 -9.35 -16.83 -29.17
N GLY A 296 -8.95 -16.19 -28.06
CA GLY A 296 -8.36 -16.83 -26.88
C GLY A 296 -6.86 -17.12 -27.00
N ASN A 297 -6.16 -16.57 -27.99
CA ASN A 297 -4.71 -16.69 -28.12
C ASN A 297 -4.00 -15.78 -27.12
N LEU A 298 -2.86 -16.27 -26.61
CA LEU A 298 -2.02 -15.51 -25.69
C LEU A 298 -1.32 -14.35 -26.42
N LEU A 299 -1.49 -13.13 -25.89
CA LEU A 299 -0.85 -11.90 -26.38
C LEU A 299 0.28 -11.43 -25.47
N PHE A 300 0.11 -11.60 -24.16
CA PHE A 300 1.07 -11.16 -23.15
C PHE A 300 1.01 -12.08 -21.94
N LEU A 301 2.16 -12.35 -21.32
CA LEU A 301 2.25 -13.04 -20.05
C LEU A 301 3.26 -12.35 -19.14
N LYS A 302 2.88 -12.16 -17.88
CA LYS A 302 3.77 -11.72 -16.80
C LYS A 302 3.48 -12.50 -15.52
N THR A 303 4.54 -13.00 -14.90
CA THR A 303 4.52 -13.53 -13.54
C THR A 303 5.07 -12.49 -12.56
N PHE A 304 4.59 -12.49 -11.32
CA PHE A 304 5.00 -11.54 -10.29
C PHE A 304 4.88 -12.17 -8.89
N PRO A 305 5.45 -11.53 -7.84
CA PRO A 305 5.33 -12.04 -6.47
C PRO A 305 3.86 -12.18 -6.01
N PRO A 306 3.54 -13.18 -5.18
CA PRO A 306 2.17 -13.54 -4.83
C PRO A 306 1.38 -12.39 -4.19
N LYS A 307 0.15 -12.17 -4.67
CA LYS A 307 -0.81 -11.17 -4.15
C LYS A 307 -2.01 -11.87 -3.51
N PRO A 308 -2.00 -12.11 -2.18
CA PRO A 308 -3.08 -12.82 -1.49
C PRO A 308 -4.38 -12.00 -1.46
N LYS A 309 -5.48 -12.55 -1.96
CA LYS A 309 -6.78 -11.87 -2.02
C LYS A 309 -7.65 -12.19 -0.79
N ASP A 310 -8.11 -11.15 -0.10
CA ASP A 310 -9.11 -11.26 0.97
C ASP A 310 -10.49 -10.66 0.55
N ASN A 311 -11.48 -10.71 1.44
CA ASN A 311 -12.83 -10.20 1.21
C ASN A 311 -12.99 -8.68 1.47
N LEU A 312 -11.94 -8.00 1.92
CA LEU A 312 -11.95 -6.57 2.27
C LEU A 312 -11.38 -5.71 1.14
N ILE A 313 -10.56 -6.29 0.27
CA ILE A 313 -9.82 -5.58 -0.77
C ILE A 313 -10.43 -5.72 -2.16
N VAL A 314 -10.28 -4.67 -2.96
CA VAL A 314 -10.47 -4.64 -4.41
C VAL A 314 -9.10 -4.59 -5.05
N TYR A 315 -8.91 -5.29 -6.18
CA TYR A 315 -7.70 -5.18 -6.98
C TYR A 315 -8.01 -4.52 -8.32
N ASP A 316 -7.18 -3.57 -8.71
CA ASP A 316 -7.13 -2.99 -10.04
C ASP A 316 -5.79 -3.40 -10.67
N PHE A 317 -5.82 -4.16 -11.75
CA PHE A 317 -4.63 -4.44 -12.55
C PHE A 317 -4.63 -3.53 -13.77
N VAL A 318 -3.55 -2.78 -13.95
CA VAL A 318 -3.36 -1.85 -15.07
C VAL A 318 -2.07 -2.21 -15.80
N ILE A 319 -2.18 -2.49 -17.09
CA ILE A 319 -1.07 -2.78 -17.98
C ILE A 319 -0.97 -1.62 -18.96
N ASN A 320 0.09 -0.85 -18.89
CA ASN A 320 0.37 0.22 -19.84
C ASN A 320 1.03 -0.36 -21.09
N GLU A 321 0.49 0.01 -22.24
CA GLU A 321 1.06 -0.32 -23.54
C GLU A 321 2.27 0.58 -23.81
N GLU A 322 3.44 -0.04 -23.78
CA GLU A 322 4.71 0.56 -24.13
C GLU A 322 5.42 -0.34 -25.15
N PHE A 323 6.00 0.29 -26.18
CA PHE A 323 6.79 -0.37 -27.20
C PHE A 323 8.25 0.10 -27.07
N GLN A 324 9.20 -0.84 -27.22
CA GLN A 324 10.62 -0.52 -27.37
C GLN A 324 10.91 0.00 -28.79
#